data_AF-A0AAD3SZD8-F1
#
_entry.id   AF-A0AAD3SZD8-F1
#
_cell.length_a   1.000
_cell.length_b   1.000
_cell.length_c   1.000
_cell.angle_alpha   90.00
_cell.angle_beta   90.00
_cell.angle_gamma   90.00
#
_symmetry.space_group_name_H-M   'P 1'
#
loop_
_entity.id
_entity.type
_entity.pdbx_description
1 polymer ?
#
loop_
_entity_poly.entity_id
_entity_poly.type
_entity_poly.pdbx_seq_one_letter_code
_entity_poly.pdbx_strand_id
1 'polypeptide(L)'
;MTYRVILLTLCVVVSAKSTLHAAIRSIPAGNSADGASRTAEYSAESAPTSSSESLEIALFDVSDYGGIGDAKTDSTEAFLSAWADACKYPGTSTLLIPNGTFHVGPISFEGPCYNNKAPQVEIRGSLRAPSSLSAFPEPTWILFQDLRGLALTGSGGAAVLDGQGEAAWADPTCGERGKRTALPRSIRFQNVSDGIISNITLLNSKGFHVSLLHSYNVTVHGLNIIAPWDSPNTDGIHVGESTNITISSSTIGVGDDCVSVGPGSFNISIFNITCGPGHGISVGSLGRKENENNVAGIAVRNCTINSTQNGVRVKTWPASPRSSASDMIFQDIIMINVSNPIIIDQEYCPSENCAKSKASYSSWTSTIFNEPSLHWRAFLHFAFAFGDDVEWCSARKSCWLRIRRIMLRLGVK
;
A
#
# COMPACT_ATOMS: atom_id res chain seq x y z
N MET A 1 -40.17 33.85 -15.74
CA MET A 1 -38.81 34.30 -16.13
C MET A 1 -38.16 33.17 -16.90
N THR A 2 -37.88 33.45 -18.17
CA THR A 2 -37.47 32.50 -19.19
C THR A 2 -35.95 32.37 -19.14
N TYR A 3 -35.42 31.18 -18.83
CA TYR A 3 -33.97 30.95 -18.87
C TYR A 3 -33.59 30.36 -20.23
N ARG A 4 -32.73 31.09 -20.95
CA ARG A 4 -32.14 30.68 -22.23
C ARG A 4 -31.07 29.62 -21.98
N VAL A 5 -31.24 28.46 -22.59
CA VAL A 5 -30.19 27.44 -22.78
C VAL A 5 -29.28 27.94 -23.91
N ILE A 6 -28.02 28.24 -23.60
CA ILE A 6 -26.98 28.47 -24.61
C ILE A 6 -26.24 27.15 -24.80
N LEU A 7 -26.57 26.47 -25.90
CA LEU A 7 -25.87 25.29 -26.40
C LEU A 7 -24.64 25.78 -27.19
N LEU A 8 -23.43 25.60 -26.65
CA LEU A 8 -22.19 25.85 -27.38
C LEU A 8 -21.70 24.54 -27.99
N THR A 9 -22.17 24.29 -29.21
CA THR A 9 -21.66 23.24 -30.10
C THR A 9 -20.34 23.73 -30.70
N LEU A 10 -19.21 23.20 -30.26
CA LEU A 10 -17.93 23.41 -30.97
C LEU A 10 -17.71 22.26 -31.95
N CYS A 11 -18.07 22.49 -33.21
CA CYS A 11 -17.57 21.72 -34.34
C CYS A 11 -16.13 22.17 -34.63
N VAL A 12 -15.17 21.25 -34.54
CA VAL A 12 -13.91 21.37 -35.28
C VAL A 12 -13.83 20.20 -36.24
N VAL A 13 -14.16 20.50 -37.49
CA VAL A 13 -13.84 19.67 -38.66
C VAL A 13 -12.48 20.16 -39.15
N VAL A 14 -11.47 19.30 -39.10
CA VAL A 14 -10.31 19.41 -40.01
C VAL A 14 -10.13 18.07 -40.70
N SER A 15 -10.42 18.08 -42.00
CA SER A 15 -10.13 17.04 -42.97
C SER A 15 -8.80 17.38 -43.64
N ALA A 16 -7.89 16.42 -43.77
CA ALA A 16 -7.55 15.84 -45.08
C ALA A 16 -6.22 15.03 -45.07
N LYS A 17 -6.38 13.79 -45.57
CA LYS A 17 -5.51 13.04 -46.51
C LYS A 17 -4.18 12.43 -46.03
N SER A 18 -4.31 11.12 -45.84
CA SER A 18 -3.40 10.00 -46.16
C SER A 18 -2.31 10.22 -47.21
N THR A 19 -1.15 9.61 -46.96
CA THR A 19 -0.46 8.76 -47.94
C THR A 19 0.17 7.55 -47.24
N LEU A 20 -0.29 6.37 -47.68
CA LEU A 20 0.26 5.05 -47.42
C LEU A 20 1.48 4.86 -48.33
N HIS A 21 2.59 4.32 -47.82
CA HIS A 21 3.55 3.60 -48.67
C HIS A 21 3.86 2.26 -48.01
N ALA A 22 3.29 1.22 -48.60
CA ALA A 22 3.72 -0.16 -48.43
C ALA A 22 4.99 -0.39 -49.26
N ALA A 23 5.96 -1.09 -48.67
CA ALA A 23 7.02 -1.73 -49.43
C ALA A 23 7.14 -3.18 -48.96
N ILE A 24 6.43 -4.06 -49.67
CA ILE A 24 6.65 -5.50 -49.70
C ILE A 24 7.72 -5.74 -50.77
N ARG A 25 8.82 -6.42 -50.43
CA ARG A 25 9.67 -7.11 -51.41
C ARG A 25 10.15 -8.47 -50.87
N SER A 26 9.45 -9.48 -51.37
CA SER A 26 9.95 -10.74 -51.96
C SER A 26 11.27 -11.35 -51.48
N ILE A 27 11.12 -12.56 -50.94
CA ILE A 27 12.08 -13.67 -50.90
C ILE A 27 12.44 -14.13 -52.33
N PRO A 28 13.67 -14.62 -52.56
CA PRO A 28 13.85 -15.79 -53.42
C PRO A 28 14.53 -16.94 -52.68
N ALA A 29 13.95 -18.14 -52.86
CA ALA A 29 14.59 -19.41 -52.61
C ALA A 29 15.52 -19.75 -53.80
N GLY A 30 16.66 -20.38 -53.51
CA GLY A 30 17.61 -20.86 -54.51
C GLY A 30 18.48 -21.96 -53.94
N ASN A 31 18.46 -23.11 -54.61
CA ASN A 31 18.94 -24.43 -54.21
C ASN A 31 20.48 -24.62 -54.14
N SER A 32 20.87 -25.55 -53.25
CA SER A 32 21.79 -26.70 -53.40
C SER A 32 23.01 -26.63 -54.32
N ALA A 33 24.20 -26.98 -53.80
CA ALA A 33 24.93 -28.21 -54.15
C ALA A 33 26.30 -28.33 -53.44
N ASP A 34 26.57 -29.55 -52.97
CA ASP A 34 27.82 -30.34 -52.94
C ASP A 34 29.13 -29.82 -52.32
N GLY A 35 29.74 -30.68 -51.49
CA GLY A 35 31.15 -30.53 -51.10
C GLY A 35 31.69 -31.43 -49.98
N ALA A 36 31.78 -32.74 -50.23
CA ALA A 36 32.82 -33.67 -49.77
C ALA A 36 33.24 -33.77 -48.27
N SER A 37 32.84 -34.91 -47.67
CA SER A 37 33.70 -35.93 -47.03
C SER A 37 34.99 -35.50 -46.31
N ARG A 38 34.99 -35.63 -44.96
CA ARG A 38 36.11 -36.22 -44.21
C ARG A 38 35.61 -37.07 -43.04
N THR A 39 36.08 -38.31 -43.04
CA THR A 39 35.95 -39.35 -42.01
C THR A 39 36.70 -38.98 -40.74
N ALA A 40 36.07 -39.19 -39.58
CA ALA A 40 36.75 -39.52 -38.33
C ALA A 40 35.80 -40.32 -37.45
N GLU A 41 36.10 -41.61 -37.29
CA GLU A 41 35.60 -42.43 -36.19
C GLU A 41 36.10 -41.83 -34.88
N TYR A 42 35.19 -41.52 -33.95
CA TYR A 42 35.49 -41.46 -32.53
C TYR A 42 34.33 -42.06 -31.75
N SER A 43 34.73 -42.94 -30.84
CA SER A 43 33.94 -43.89 -30.07
C SER A 43 32.82 -43.24 -29.25
N ALA A 44 31.72 -43.98 -29.10
CA ALA A 44 30.62 -43.63 -28.22
C ALA A 44 31.09 -43.64 -26.76
N GLU A 45 31.30 -42.46 -26.19
CA GLU A 45 31.46 -42.26 -24.76
C GLU A 45 30.14 -41.74 -24.20
N SER A 46 29.56 -42.48 -23.26
CA SER A 46 28.28 -42.20 -22.64
C SER A 46 28.30 -40.80 -22.02
N ALA A 47 27.46 -39.90 -22.54
CA ALA A 47 27.20 -38.62 -21.92
C ALA A 47 26.69 -38.84 -20.48
N PRO A 48 27.18 -38.08 -19.49
CA PRO A 48 26.56 -38.09 -18.18
C PRO A 48 25.12 -37.62 -18.35
N THR A 49 24.18 -38.44 -17.91
CA THR A 49 22.79 -38.05 -17.72
C THR A 49 22.77 -36.85 -16.79
N SER A 50 22.72 -35.66 -17.39
CA SER A 50 22.22 -34.46 -16.76
C SER A 50 20.80 -34.77 -16.31
N SER A 51 20.65 -35.24 -15.08
CA SER A 51 19.38 -35.17 -14.40
C SER A 51 19.06 -33.69 -14.32
N SER A 52 18.14 -33.22 -15.17
CA SER A 52 17.45 -31.98 -14.87
C SER A 52 16.81 -32.22 -13.51
N GLU A 53 17.41 -31.69 -12.45
CA GLU A 53 16.76 -31.58 -11.16
C GLU A 53 15.45 -30.84 -11.46
N SER A 54 14.37 -31.61 -11.49
CA SER A 54 13.03 -31.04 -11.41
C SER A 54 13.07 -30.14 -10.19
N LEU A 55 12.79 -28.85 -10.37
CA LEU A 55 12.65 -27.92 -9.25
C LEU A 55 11.77 -28.60 -8.22
N GLU A 56 12.39 -29.00 -7.10
CA GLU A 56 11.70 -29.68 -6.03
C GLU A 56 10.71 -28.67 -5.45
N ILE A 57 9.43 -28.86 -5.78
CA ILE A 57 8.32 -28.03 -5.33
C ILE A 57 7.60 -28.83 -4.23
N ALA A 58 7.53 -28.26 -3.03
CA ALA A 58 6.79 -28.84 -1.92
C ALA A 58 5.63 -27.95 -1.48
N LEU A 59 4.53 -28.61 -1.12
CA LEU A 59 3.33 -28.01 -0.60
C LEU A 59 3.19 -28.40 0.87
N PHE A 60 3.00 -27.39 1.72
CA PHE A 60 2.85 -27.53 3.17
C PHE A 60 1.43 -27.06 3.51
N ASP A 61 0.47 -27.97 3.45
CA ASP A 61 -0.93 -27.68 3.78
C ASP A 61 -1.12 -27.65 5.29
N VAL A 62 -1.62 -26.54 5.85
CA VAL A 62 -1.81 -26.40 7.31
C VAL A 62 -2.72 -27.48 7.91
N SER A 63 -3.60 -28.10 7.12
CA SER A 63 -4.43 -29.22 7.58
C SER A 63 -3.64 -30.51 7.82
N ASP A 64 -2.54 -30.73 7.08
CA ASP A 64 -1.63 -31.86 7.32
C ASP A 64 -0.85 -31.69 8.64
N TYR A 65 -0.78 -30.47 9.15
CA TYR A 65 -0.17 -30.10 10.43
C TYR A 65 -1.20 -30.00 11.58
N GLY A 66 -2.45 -30.47 11.35
CA GLY A 66 -3.50 -30.49 12.36
C GLY A 66 -4.36 -29.22 12.42
N GLY A 67 -4.23 -28.31 11.45
CA GLY A 67 -5.10 -27.13 11.35
C GLY A 67 -6.54 -27.51 11.01
N ILE A 68 -7.51 -26.97 11.76
CA ILE A 68 -8.93 -27.28 11.60
C ILE A 68 -9.69 -26.02 11.19
N GLY A 69 -10.27 -26.04 9.99
CA GLY A 69 -11.01 -24.92 9.39
C GLY A 69 -12.46 -24.74 9.88
N ASP A 70 -12.72 -24.89 11.18
CA ASP A 70 -14.07 -24.85 11.80
C ASP A 70 -14.44 -23.51 12.49
N ALA A 71 -13.58 -22.50 12.35
CA ALA A 71 -13.62 -21.17 12.96
C ALA A 71 -13.52 -21.12 14.49
N LYS A 72 -13.30 -22.26 15.16
CA LYS A 72 -13.37 -22.39 16.62
C LYS A 72 -12.10 -22.97 17.21
N THR A 73 -11.60 -24.04 16.60
CA THR A 73 -10.42 -24.75 17.07
C THR A 73 -9.17 -23.92 16.75
N ASP A 74 -8.40 -23.61 17.78
CA ASP A 74 -7.14 -22.90 17.62
C ASP A 74 -6.16 -23.72 16.77
N SER A 75 -5.82 -23.16 15.60
CA SER A 75 -4.93 -23.76 14.61
C SER A 75 -3.54 -23.11 14.60
N THR A 76 -3.22 -22.29 15.59
CA THR A 76 -1.97 -21.52 15.66
C THR A 76 -0.72 -22.39 15.51
N GLU A 77 -0.62 -23.48 16.28
CA GLU A 77 0.54 -24.38 16.24
C GLU A 77 0.69 -25.10 14.89
N ALA A 78 -0.41 -25.41 14.22
CA ALA A 78 -0.38 -26.04 12.90
C ALA A 78 0.24 -25.10 11.86
N PHE A 79 -0.10 -23.81 11.90
CA PHE A 79 0.46 -22.79 11.02
C PHE A 79 1.95 -22.59 11.26
N LEU A 80 2.37 -22.51 12.52
CA LEU A 80 3.78 -22.36 12.89
C LEU A 80 4.61 -23.59 12.45
N SER A 81 4.08 -24.79 12.64
CA SER A 81 4.73 -26.04 12.24
C SER A 81 4.88 -26.14 10.72
N ALA A 82 3.79 -25.86 9.98
CA ALA A 82 3.80 -25.87 8.52
C ALA A 82 4.79 -24.83 7.95
N TRP A 83 4.82 -23.61 8.53
CA TRP A 83 5.78 -22.59 8.13
C TRP A 83 7.23 -23.01 8.42
N ALA A 84 7.50 -23.58 9.59
CA ALA A 84 8.84 -24.00 9.97
C ALA A 84 9.45 -25.01 8.98
N ASP A 85 8.64 -25.96 8.50
CA ASP A 85 9.07 -26.93 7.50
C ASP A 85 9.18 -26.29 6.11
N ALA A 86 8.20 -25.49 5.71
CA ALA A 86 8.24 -24.77 4.43
C ALA A 86 9.47 -23.86 4.31
N CYS A 87 9.81 -23.14 5.39
CA CYS A 87 10.93 -22.21 5.43
C CYS A 87 12.30 -22.93 5.41
N LYS A 88 12.39 -24.18 5.88
CA LYS A 88 13.62 -24.99 5.85
C LYS A 88 13.78 -25.84 4.59
N TYR A 89 12.72 -25.98 3.80
CA TYR A 89 12.70 -26.86 2.65
C TYR A 89 13.77 -26.48 1.61
N PRO A 90 14.62 -27.42 1.15
CA PRO A 90 15.73 -27.15 0.24
C PRO A 90 15.29 -26.97 -1.23
N GLY A 91 14.19 -26.26 -1.47
CA GLY A 91 13.56 -26.11 -2.77
C GLY A 91 12.57 -24.95 -2.81
N THR A 92 11.61 -25.00 -3.74
CA THR A 92 10.51 -24.04 -3.76
C THR A 92 9.37 -24.58 -2.90
N SER A 93 9.00 -23.86 -1.84
CA SER A 93 7.93 -24.27 -0.93
C SER A 93 6.73 -23.33 -0.99
N THR A 94 5.55 -23.89 -0.75
CA THR A 94 4.30 -23.14 -0.56
C THR A 94 3.65 -23.55 0.75
N LEU A 95 3.40 -22.58 1.64
CA LEU A 95 2.46 -22.73 2.75
C LEU A 95 1.04 -22.55 2.20
N LEU A 96 0.24 -23.61 2.24
CA LEU A 96 -1.14 -23.60 1.77
C LEU A 96 -2.10 -23.51 2.94
N ILE A 97 -3.01 -22.53 2.89
CA ILE A 97 -4.16 -22.41 3.78
C ILE A 97 -5.39 -22.80 2.96
N PRO A 98 -5.91 -24.03 3.11
CA PRO A 98 -6.95 -24.56 2.26
C PRO A 98 -8.31 -23.93 2.60
N ASN A 99 -9.37 -24.39 1.91
CA ASN A 99 -10.74 -23.95 2.20
C ASN A 99 -11.14 -24.28 3.66
N GLY A 100 -11.87 -23.37 4.28
CA GLY A 100 -12.25 -23.44 5.69
C GLY A 100 -12.08 -22.09 6.35
N THR A 101 -12.46 -21.97 7.62
CA THR A 101 -12.14 -20.79 8.43
C THR A 101 -11.29 -21.22 9.60
N PHE A 102 -10.04 -20.77 9.66
CA PHE A 102 -9.11 -21.16 10.72
C PHE A 102 -9.11 -20.11 11.82
N HIS A 103 -9.34 -20.54 13.05
CA HIS A 103 -9.09 -19.67 14.20
C HIS A 103 -7.59 -19.68 14.49
N VAL A 104 -6.97 -18.49 14.45
CA VAL A 104 -5.52 -18.36 14.58
C VAL A 104 -5.21 -17.18 15.49
N GLY A 105 -4.47 -17.43 16.56
CA GLY A 105 -3.95 -16.43 17.48
C GLY A 105 -2.90 -15.53 16.84
N PRO A 106 -2.23 -14.65 17.63
CA PRO A 106 -1.07 -13.92 17.16
C PRO A 106 0.04 -14.87 16.70
N ILE A 107 0.56 -14.67 15.49
CA ILE A 107 1.55 -15.53 14.86
C ILE A 107 2.64 -14.73 14.15
N SER A 108 3.86 -15.29 14.14
CA SER A 108 5.03 -14.73 13.47
C SER A 108 5.64 -15.75 12.51
N PHE A 109 5.74 -15.35 11.25
CA PHE A 109 6.39 -16.08 10.17
C PHE A 109 7.74 -15.44 9.90
N GLU A 110 8.78 -16.04 10.48
CA GLU A 110 10.12 -15.46 10.52
C GLU A 110 11.08 -16.18 9.58
N GLY A 111 12.00 -15.41 9.01
CA GLY A 111 13.18 -15.91 8.32
C GLY A 111 14.46 -15.81 9.17
N PRO A 112 15.64 -15.94 8.55
CA PRO A 112 15.86 -16.24 7.14
C PRO A 112 15.46 -17.69 6.81
N CYS A 113 14.82 -17.89 5.66
CA CYS A 113 14.51 -19.22 5.14
C CYS A 113 15.67 -19.78 4.30
N TYR A 114 15.56 -21.04 3.91
CA TYR A 114 16.57 -21.73 3.09
C TYR A 114 16.95 -20.89 1.85
N ASN A 115 18.26 -20.73 1.62
CA ASN A 115 18.83 -19.88 0.56
C ASN A 115 18.29 -18.43 0.54
N ASN A 116 17.86 -17.91 1.70
CA ASN A 116 17.32 -16.56 1.85
C ASN A 116 16.12 -16.30 0.91
N LYS A 117 15.29 -17.31 0.68
CA LYS A 117 14.08 -17.22 -0.13
C LYS A 117 12.88 -17.68 0.70
N ALA A 118 11.91 -16.79 0.88
CA ALA A 118 10.70 -17.10 1.63
C ALA A 118 9.80 -18.11 0.87
N PRO A 119 9.05 -18.95 1.59
CA PRO A 119 7.95 -19.72 1.01
C PRO A 119 6.93 -18.82 0.32
N GLN A 120 6.26 -19.35 -0.70
CA GLN A 120 5.00 -18.77 -1.16
C GLN A 120 3.93 -19.04 -0.09
N VAL A 121 2.96 -18.14 0.07
CA VAL A 121 1.82 -18.33 0.97
C VAL A 121 0.55 -18.17 0.17
N GLU A 122 -0.23 -19.24 0.06
CA GLU A 122 -1.48 -19.27 -0.70
C GLU A 122 -2.68 -19.41 0.25
N ILE A 123 -3.57 -18.42 0.23
CA ILE A 123 -4.79 -18.40 1.04
C ILE A 123 -6.01 -18.75 0.19
N ARG A 124 -6.58 -19.93 0.40
CA ARG A 124 -7.84 -20.38 -0.21
C ARG A 124 -9.04 -20.22 0.73
N GLY A 125 -8.84 -20.42 2.02
CA GLY A 125 -9.86 -20.24 3.06
C GLY A 125 -9.79 -18.88 3.74
N SER A 126 -10.28 -18.80 4.97
CA SER A 126 -10.31 -17.59 5.80
C SER A 126 -9.59 -17.78 7.13
N LEU A 127 -9.12 -16.69 7.70
CA LEU A 127 -8.47 -16.62 9.00
C LEU A 127 -9.33 -15.74 9.91
N ARG A 128 -9.51 -16.17 11.16
CA ARG A 128 -10.27 -15.42 12.17
C ARG A 128 -9.44 -15.22 13.43
N ALA A 129 -9.20 -13.96 13.76
CA ALA A 129 -8.44 -13.56 14.94
C ALA A 129 -9.23 -13.81 16.25
N PRO A 130 -8.56 -13.91 17.41
CA PRO A 130 -9.20 -13.74 18.72
C PRO A 130 -9.90 -12.39 18.82
N SER A 131 -11.08 -12.34 19.44
CA SER A 131 -11.83 -11.10 19.63
C SER A 131 -11.25 -10.22 20.75
N SER A 132 -10.79 -10.84 21.84
CA SER A 132 -10.27 -10.12 23.02
C SER A 132 -8.90 -9.48 22.75
N LEU A 133 -8.72 -8.21 23.15
CA LEU A 133 -7.43 -7.53 23.14
C LEU A 133 -6.39 -8.21 24.05
N SER A 134 -6.82 -8.88 25.12
CA SER A 134 -5.92 -9.57 26.04
C SER A 134 -5.20 -10.78 25.40
N ALA A 135 -5.69 -11.25 24.25
CA ALA A 135 -5.05 -12.33 23.50
C ALA A 135 -3.82 -11.87 22.71
N PHE A 136 -3.55 -10.55 22.65
CA PHE A 136 -2.48 -9.97 21.85
C PHE A 136 -1.40 -9.41 22.79
N PRO A 137 -0.31 -10.18 23.04
CA PRO A 137 0.81 -9.68 23.85
C PRO A 137 1.54 -8.53 23.17
N GLU A 138 1.59 -8.56 21.83
CA GLU A 138 2.13 -7.53 20.97
C GLU A 138 1.02 -6.98 20.05
N PRO A 139 1.13 -5.72 19.57
CA PRO A 139 0.08 -5.08 18.78
C PRO A 139 0.12 -5.54 17.31
N THR A 140 0.15 -6.85 17.05
CA THR A 140 0.13 -7.44 15.70
C THR A 140 -0.50 -8.84 15.77
N TRP A 141 -1.39 -9.14 14.84
CA TRP A 141 -1.98 -10.47 14.67
C TRP A 141 -1.09 -11.37 13.82
N ILE A 142 -0.85 -11.01 12.55
CA ILE A 142 0.00 -11.79 11.65
C ILE A 142 1.26 -10.98 11.32
N LEU A 143 2.42 -11.50 11.69
CA LEU A 143 3.72 -10.90 11.39
C LEU A 143 4.46 -11.73 10.35
N PHE A 144 4.93 -11.09 9.29
CA PHE A 144 5.94 -11.61 8.36
C PHE A 144 7.22 -10.81 8.56
N GLN A 145 8.31 -11.46 8.96
CA GLN A 145 9.53 -10.77 9.38
C GLN A 145 10.81 -11.39 8.80
N ASP A 146 11.73 -10.52 8.35
CA ASP A 146 13.07 -10.90 7.88
C ASP A 146 13.02 -11.85 6.68
N LEU A 147 12.23 -11.47 5.67
CA LEU A 147 11.92 -12.29 4.49
C LEU A 147 12.33 -11.63 3.19
N ARG A 148 12.76 -12.44 2.23
CA ARG A 148 13.03 -12.02 0.86
C ARG A 148 12.26 -12.89 -0.13
N GLY A 149 11.62 -12.25 -1.11
CA GLY A 149 10.89 -12.98 -2.17
C GLY A 149 9.54 -13.55 -1.73
N LEU A 150 8.98 -13.06 -0.61
CA LEU A 150 7.67 -13.49 -0.12
C LEU A 150 6.59 -13.18 -1.16
N ALA A 151 5.81 -14.18 -1.56
CA ALA A 151 4.54 -13.93 -2.24
C ALA A 151 3.39 -14.44 -1.37
N LEU A 152 2.58 -13.50 -0.87
CA LEU A 152 1.33 -13.77 -0.18
C LEU A 152 0.18 -13.53 -1.16
N THR A 153 -0.51 -14.61 -1.55
CA THR A 153 -1.58 -14.57 -2.54
C THR A 153 -2.86 -15.13 -1.97
N GLY A 154 -3.96 -14.42 -2.17
CA GLY A 154 -5.30 -14.91 -1.86
C GLY A 154 -6.06 -15.32 -3.10
N SER A 155 -7.03 -16.21 -2.92
CA SER A 155 -8.03 -16.59 -3.92
C SER A 155 -9.15 -15.53 -4.09
N GLY A 156 -8.89 -14.25 -3.79
CA GLY A 156 -9.84 -13.16 -3.88
C GLY A 156 -10.81 -13.12 -2.70
N GLY A 157 -12.13 -13.08 -2.98
CA GLY A 157 -13.16 -12.92 -1.94
C GLY A 157 -13.26 -14.06 -0.92
N ALA A 158 -12.68 -15.24 -1.20
CA ALA A 158 -12.62 -16.35 -0.25
C ALA A 158 -11.47 -16.21 0.76
N ALA A 159 -10.40 -15.49 0.39
CA ALA A 159 -9.22 -15.25 1.21
C ALA A 159 -9.43 -14.09 2.19
N VAL A 160 -10.21 -14.34 3.25
CA VAL A 160 -10.60 -13.31 4.23
C VAL A 160 -9.77 -13.42 5.50
N LEU A 161 -9.17 -12.30 5.92
CA LEU A 161 -8.50 -12.13 7.20
C LEU A 161 -9.39 -11.27 8.09
N ASP A 162 -10.18 -11.91 8.96
CA ASP A 162 -11.10 -11.25 9.88
C ASP A 162 -10.42 -10.93 11.21
N GLY A 163 -10.12 -9.65 11.41
CA GLY A 163 -9.44 -9.12 12.59
C GLY A 163 -10.32 -8.99 13.84
N GLN A 164 -11.64 -9.20 13.74
CA GLN A 164 -12.59 -9.16 14.87
C GLN A 164 -12.48 -7.88 15.72
N GLY A 165 -12.50 -6.71 15.07
CA GLY A 165 -12.23 -5.40 15.68
C GLY A 165 -13.31 -4.84 16.60
N GLU A 166 -14.57 -5.27 16.46
CA GLU A 166 -15.73 -4.67 17.15
C GLU A 166 -15.57 -4.53 18.66
N ALA A 167 -15.13 -5.60 19.33
CA ALA A 167 -14.90 -5.58 20.78
C ALA A 167 -13.81 -4.59 21.20
N ALA A 168 -12.79 -4.39 20.35
CA ALA A 168 -11.74 -3.42 20.62
C ALA A 168 -12.25 -1.98 20.45
N TRP A 169 -13.09 -1.71 19.45
CA TRP A 169 -13.64 -0.37 19.21
C TRP A 169 -14.67 0.06 20.26
N ALA A 170 -15.36 -0.90 20.88
CA ALA A 170 -16.31 -0.66 21.95
C ALA A 170 -15.64 -0.37 23.32
N ASP A 171 -14.35 -0.64 23.47
CA ASP A 171 -13.61 -0.33 24.69
C ASP A 171 -13.51 1.21 24.85
N PRO A 172 -13.97 1.80 25.96
CA PRO A 172 -13.92 3.25 26.16
C PRO A 172 -12.49 3.82 26.15
N THR A 173 -11.48 3.00 26.43
CA THR A 173 -10.07 3.39 26.33
C THR A 173 -9.55 3.34 24.90
N CYS A 174 -10.28 2.71 23.99
CA CYS A 174 -10.03 2.73 22.56
C CYS A 174 -10.30 4.13 22.02
N GLY A 175 -9.23 4.79 21.57
CA GLY A 175 -9.28 6.20 21.15
C GLY A 175 -8.96 7.22 22.25
N GLU A 176 -8.90 6.83 23.54
CA GLU A 176 -8.44 7.71 24.63
C GLU A 176 -6.93 7.94 24.56
N ARG A 177 -6.53 9.21 24.41
CA ARG A 177 -5.13 9.60 24.17
C ARG A 177 -4.36 9.67 25.49
N GLY A 178 -3.25 8.93 25.60
CA GLY A 178 -2.33 9.00 26.75
C GLY A 178 -2.35 7.77 27.68
N LYS A 179 -3.32 6.87 27.51
CA LYS A 179 -3.42 5.57 28.20
C LYS A 179 -3.29 4.36 27.25
N ARG A 180 -2.81 4.58 26.02
CA ARG A 180 -3.00 3.66 24.90
C ARG A 180 -2.17 2.38 24.98
N THR A 181 -2.84 1.25 25.05
CA THR A 181 -2.37 0.00 24.45
C THR A 181 -2.45 0.15 22.93
N ALA A 182 -1.37 -0.15 22.20
CA ALA A 182 -1.43 -0.11 20.73
C ALA A 182 -2.41 -1.18 20.23
N LEU A 183 -3.34 -0.80 19.36
CA LEU A 183 -4.32 -1.75 18.83
C LEU A 183 -3.62 -2.75 17.89
N PRO A 184 -3.95 -4.05 17.98
CA PRO A 184 -3.37 -5.06 17.11
C PRO A 184 -3.67 -4.78 15.64
N ARG A 185 -2.62 -4.84 14.82
CA ARG A 185 -2.73 -4.75 13.36
C ARG A 185 -3.08 -6.12 12.79
N SER A 186 -3.88 -6.20 11.73
CA SER A 186 -4.20 -7.51 11.13
C SER A 186 -2.99 -8.18 10.52
N ILE A 187 -2.21 -7.45 9.71
CA ILE A 187 -0.98 -7.98 9.11
C ILE A 187 0.15 -6.95 9.07
N ARG A 188 1.35 -7.38 9.45
CA ARG A 188 2.57 -6.57 9.44
C ARG A 188 3.66 -7.29 8.65
N PHE A 189 4.28 -6.54 7.75
CA PHE A 189 5.51 -6.92 7.04
C PHE A 189 6.64 -6.08 7.59
N GLN A 190 7.62 -6.74 8.21
CA GLN A 190 8.77 -6.12 8.85
C GLN A 190 10.05 -6.62 8.18
N ASN A 191 10.87 -5.72 7.65
CA ASN A 191 12.10 -6.10 6.96
C ASN A 191 11.86 -7.13 5.82
N VAL A 192 10.85 -6.86 4.98
CA VAL A 192 10.51 -7.69 3.83
C VAL A 192 11.06 -7.05 2.55
N SER A 193 11.75 -7.86 1.74
CA SER A 193 12.30 -7.42 0.45
C SER A 193 11.80 -8.25 -0.73
N ASP A 194 11.68 -7.62 -1.91
CA ASP A 194 11.27 -8.28 -3.16
C ASP A 194 9.92 -9.02 -3.02
N GLY A 195 8.97 -8.41 -2.29
CA GLY A 195 7.73 -9.05 -1.86
C GLY A 195 6.50 -8.72 -2.73
N ILE A 196 5.54 -9.65 -2.77
CA ILE A 196 4.24 -9.47 -3.41
C ILE A 196 3.13 -9.84 -2.42
N ILE A 197 2.16 -8.94 -2.24
CA ILE A 197 0.96 -9.17 -1.44
C ILE A 197 -0.23 -8.92 -2.33
N SER A 198 -1.12 -9.91 -2.48
CA SER A 198 -2.20 -9.78 -3.44
C SER A 198 -3.48 -10.54 -3.14
N ASN A 199 -4.59 -9.99 -3.62
CA ASN A 199 -5.89 -10.68 -3.75
C ASN A 199 -6.44 -11.25 -2.44
N ILE A 200 -6.22 -10.55 -1.32
CA ILE A 200 -6.78 -10.88 0.00
C ILE A 200 -7.80 -9.82 0.44
N THR A 201 -8.79 -10.25 1.21
CA THR A 201 -9.72 -9.37 1.92
C THR A 201 -9.28 -9.22 3.38
N LEU A 202 -9.16 -8.00 3.89
CA LEU A 202 -8.94 -7.74 5.31
C LEU A 202 -10.19 -7.09 5.89
N LEU A 203 -10.78 -7.75 6.88
CA LEU A 203 -12.05 -7.36 7.49
C LEU A 203 -11.84 -6.96 8.95
N ASN A 204 -12.36 -5.81 9.35
CA ASN A 204 -12.53 -5.37 10.73
C ASN A 204 -11.24 -5.51 11.57
N SER A 205 -10.12 -4.93 11.13
CA SER A 205 -8.91 -4.89 11.96
C SER A 205 -9.16 -4.12 13.26
N LYS A 206 -8.56 -4.58 14.37
CA LYS A 206 -8.63 -3.87 15.65
C LYS A 206 -7.97 -2.49 15.55
N GLY A 207 -6.83 -2.40 14.88
CA GLY A 207 -6.14 -1.17 14.51
C GLY A 207 -5.87 -1.14 13.01
N PHE A 208 -4.64 -0.85 12.60
CA PHE A 208 -4.28 -0.81 11.17
C PHE A 208 -4.50 -2.17 10.51
N HIS A 209 -4.93 -2.22 9.26
CA HIS A 209 -5.11 -3.47 8.55
C HIS A 209 -3.77 -4.02 8.07
N VAL A 210 -3.03 -3.23 7.28
CA VAL A 210 -1.72 -3.60 6.72
C VAL A 210 -0.66 -2.61 7.18
N SER A 211 0.52 -3.10 7.56
CA SER A 211 1.71 -2.26 7.79
C SER A 211 2.94 -2.81 7.10
N LEU A 212 3.61 -1.97 6.31
CA LEU A 212 4.89 -2.22 5.66
C LEU A 212 5.94 -1.37 6.36
N LEU A 213 6.86 -2.02 7.06
CA LEU A 213 7.89 -1.37 7.87
C LEU A 213 9.27 -1.91 7.49
N HIS A 214 10.24 -1.01 7.31
CA HIS A 214 11.61 -1.35 6.90
C HIS A 214 11.68 -2.22 5.63
N SER A 215 10.71 -2.07 4.73
CA SER A 215 10.55 -2.96 3.58
C SER A 215 11.10 -2.35 2.30
N TYR A 216 11.55 -3.18 1.37
CA TYR A 216 12.18 -2.75 0.12
C TYR A 216 11.59 -3.49 -1.09
N ASN A 217 11.20 -2.76 -2.13
CA ASN A 217 10.72 -3.37 -3.38
C ASN A 217 9.53 -4.33 -3.14
N VAL A 218 8.44 -3.80 -2.58
CA VAL A 218 7.24 -4.58 -2.28
C VAL A 218 6.04 -4.07 -3.09
N THR A 219 5.32 -4.99 -3.70
CA THR A 219 4.08 -4.71 -4.43
C THR A 219 2.86 -5.24 -3.69
N VAL A 220 1.94 -4.34 -3.37
CA VAL A 220 0.62 -4.64 -2.80
C VAL A 220 -0.45 -4.36 -3.86
N HIS A 221 -1.26 -5.35 -4.21
CA HIS A 221 -2.31 -5.12 -5.21
C HIS A 221 -3.56 -6.00 -5.04
N GLY A 222 -4.71 -5.54 -5.51
CA GLY A 222 -5.94 -6.35 -5.47
C GLY A 222 -6.48 -6.56 -4.06
N LEU A 223 -6.19 -5.67 -3.11
CA LEU A 223 -6.71 -5.80 -1.75
C LEU A 223 -8.13 -5.26 -1.65
N ASN A 224 -8.92 -5.90 -0.79
CA ASN A 224 -10.23 -5.40 -0.37
C ASN A 224 -10.21 -5.22 1.15
N ILE A 225 -10.22 -3.98 1.64
CA ILE A 225 -10.08 -3.66 3.06
C ILE A 225 -11.37 -3.01 3.54
N ILE A 226 -11.98 -3.58 4.58
CA ILE A 226 -13.31 -3.21 5.04
C ILE A 226 -13.32 -3.07 6.56
N ALA A 227 -13.68 -1.89 7.05
CA ALA A 227 -14.09 -1.63 8.43
C ALA A 227 -15.15 -0.50 8.45
N PRO A 228 -15.94 -0.36 9.52
CA PRO A 228 -16.87 0.75 9.69
C PRO A 228 -16.20 2.13 9.58
N TRP A 229 -16.93 3.15 9.15
CA TRP A 229 -16.38 4.51 8.99
C TRP A 229 -16.01 5.17 10.34
N ASP A 230 -16.58 4.68 11.43
CA ASP A 230 -16.40 5.16 12.80
C ASP A 230 -15.44 4.27 13.61
N SER A 231 -14.81 3.26 12.99
CA SER A 231 -13.81 2.43 13.68
C SER A 231 -12.51 3.22 13.95
N PRO A 232 -12.08 3.37 15.21
CA PRO A 232 -10.96 4.24 15.56
C PRO A 232 -9.61 3.66 15.11
N ASN A 233 -8.80 4.49 14.44
CA ASN A 233 -7.41 4.18 14.07
C ASN A 233 -7.26 2.89 13.27
N THR A 234 -8.19 2.64 12.35
CA THR A 234 -8.17 1.46 11.48
C THR A 234 -7.59 1.76 10.10
N ASP A 235 -6.40 2.37 10.01
CA ASP A 235 -5.75 2.66 8.73
C ASP A 235 -5.77 1.44 7.80
N GLY A 236 -5.96 1.66 6.49
CA GLY A 236 -5.96 0.59 5.50
C GLY A 236 -4.55 0.04 5.30
N ILE A 237 -3.71 0.78 4.58
CA ILE A 237 -2.32 0.40 4.34
C ILE A 237 -1.39 1.49 4.87
N HIS A 238 -0.60 1.15 5.88
CA HIS A 238 0.43 2.02 6.42
C HIS A 238 1.81 1.64 5.86
N VAL A 239 2.58 2.62 5.40
CA VAL A 239 3.97 2.47 4.97
C VAL A 239 4.87 3.34 5.84
N GLY A 240 5.90 2.77 6.44
CA GLY A 240 6.90 3.51 7.21
C GLY A 240 8.29 2.96 6.96
N GLU A 241 9.30 3.84 6.94
CA GLU A 241 10.71 3.47 6.80
C GLU A 241 11.00 2.51 5.63
N SER A 242 10.25 2.63 4.54
CA SER A 242 10.26 1.66 3.44
C SER A 242 10.55 2.34 2.10
N THR A 243 11.17 1.60 1.17
CA THR A 243 11.60 2.14 -0.13
C THR A 243 11.09 1.31 -1.29
N ASN A 244 10.71 1.96 -2.40
CA ASN A 244 10.20 1.30 -3.61
C ASN A 244 8.97 0.44 -3.32
N ILE A 245 7.91 1.07 -2.81
CA ILE A 245 6.65 0.39 -2.50
C ILE A 245 5.61 0.76 -3.56
N THR A 246 4.94 -0.25 -4.12
CA THR A 246 3.82 -0.07 -5.04
C THR A 246 2.54 -0.55 -4.40
N ILE A 247 1.52 0.30 -4.33
CA ILE A 247 0.18 -0.03 -3.85
C ILE A 247 -0.79 0.26 -4.98
N SER A 248 -1.55 -0.75 -5.41
CA SER A 248 -2.43 -0.58 -6.57
C SER A 248 -3.72 -1.38 -6.56
N SER A 249 -4.67 -0.97 -7.39
CA SER A 249 -5.86 -1.77 -7.75
C SER A 249 -6.59 -2.33 -6.53
N SER A 250 -6.78 -1.51 -5.50
CA SER A 250 -7.33 -1.93 -4.20
C SER A 250 -8.54 -1.06 -3.82
N THR A 251 -9.47 -1.67 -3.08
CA THR A 251 -10.64 -0.99 -2.51
C THR A 251 -10.49 -0.94 -1.00
N ILE A 252 -10.59 0.24 -0.41
CA ILE A 252 -10.30 0.48 1.01
C ILE A 252 -11.40 1.36 1.59
N GLY A 253 -12.18 0.82 2.52
CA GLY A 253 -13.13 1.54 3.34
C GLY A 253 -12.86 1.27 4.82
N VAL A 254 -12.57 2.33 5.58
CA VAL A 254 -12.11 2.22 6.98
C VAL A 254 -12.52 3.47 7.77
N GLY A 255 -12.24 3.52 9.08
CA GLY A 255 -12.47 4.71 9.91
C GLY A 255 -11.28 5.68 10.06
N ASP A 256 -10.15 5.42 9.41
CA ASP A 256 -8.98 6.33 9.40
C ASP A 256 -8.36 6.44 7.99
N ASP A 257 -7.05 6.68 7.86
CA ASP A 257 -6.39 6.85 6.56
C ASP A 257 -6.51 5.58 5.68
N CYS A 258 -6.99 5.70 4.44
CA CYS A 258 -7.01 4.57 3.49
C CYS A 258 -5.58 4.09 3.21
N VAL A 259 -4.69 5.04 2.95
CA VAL A 259 -3.25 4.81 2.82
C VAL A 259 -2.53 5.91 3.59
N SER A 260 -1.61 5.53 4.49
CA SER A 260 -0.78 6.47 5.24
C SER A 260 0.71 6.21 4.99
N VAL A 261 1.47 7.26 4.69
CA VAL A 261 2.92 7.19 4.46
C VAL A 261 3.65 7.95 5.57
N GLY A 262 4.36 7.22 6.43
CA GLY A 262 5.12 7.75 7.55
C GLY A 262 6.58 8.13 7.21
N PRO A 263 7.33 8.60 8.22
CA PRO A 263 8.75 8.97 8.09
C PRO A 263 9.63 7.87 7.48
N GLY A 264 10.75 8.27 6.86
CA GLY A 264 11.72 7.34 6.27
C GLY A 264 11.26 6.61 5.02
N SER A 265 10.17 7.05 4.39
CA SER A 265 9.60 6.38 3.22
C SER A 265 10.03 7.05 1.91
N PHE A 266 10.52 6.25 0.95
CA PHE A 266 11.06 6.75 -0.33
C PHE A 266 10.47 6.00 -1.53
N ASN A 267 10.15 6.71 -2.62
CA ASN A 267 9.65 6.12 -3.86
C ASN A 267 8.41 5.24 -3.64
N ILE A 268 7.31 5.88 -3.23
CA ILE A 268 6.04 5.20 -2.96
C ILE A 268 5.06 5.54 -4.08
N SER A 269 4.59 4.51 -4.80
CA SER A 269 3.64 4.64 -5.90
C SER A 269 2.28 4.08 -5.48
N ILE A 270 1.27 4.92 -5.48
CA ILE A 270 -0.12 4.58 -5.10
C ILE A 270 -1.01 4.89 -6.29
N PHE A 271 -1.67 3.89 -6.87
CA PHE A 271 -2.54 4.15 -8.01
C PHE A 271 -3.71 3.20 -8.17
N ASN A 272 -4.77 3.63 -8.86
CA ASN A 272 -5.98 2.81 -9.06
C ASN A 272 -6.59 2.35 -7.73
N ILE A 273 -6.68 3.27 -6.76
CA ILE A 273 -7.29 3.00 -5.45
C ILE A 273 -8.70 3.58 -5.41
N THR A 274 -9.66 2.77 -4.94
CA THR A 274 -10.96 3.25 -4.49
C THR A 274 -10.93 3.38 -2.97
N CYS A 275 -10.89 4.62 -2.47
CA CYS A 275 -10.77 4.94 -1.05
C CYS A 275 -12.07 5.56 -0.55
N GLY A 276 -12.66 5.03 0.52
CA GLY A 276 -13.89 5.57 1.08
C GLY A 276 -14.81 4.51 1.67
N PRO A 277 -15.37 4.73 2.87
CA PRO A 277 -15.17 5.89 3.77
C PRO A 277 -13.77 5.92 4.43
N GLY A 278 -13.47 6.98 5.19
CA GLY A 278 -12.21 7.13 5.95
C GLY A 278 -11.63 8.56 5.94
N HIS A 279 -10.33 8.70 6.16
CA HIS A 279 -9.61 9.98 6.22
C HIS A 279 -8.82 10.34 4.95
N GLY A 280 -8.90 9.52 3.90
CA GLY A 280 -8.24 9.77 2.61
C GLY A 280 -6.85 9.15 2.50
N ILE A 281 -6.01 9.73 1.63
CA ILE A 281 -4.62 9.32 1.46
C ILE A 281 -3.72 10.37 2.11
N SER A 282 -2.95 9.96 3.11
CA SER A 282 -2.18 10.85 3.97
C SER A 282 -0.67 10.60 3.88
N VAL A 283 0.12 11.68 3.85
CA VAL A 283 1.55 11.66 4.18
C VAL A 283 1.73 12.28 5.57
N GLY A 284 2.33 11.51 6.48
CA GLY A 284 2.57 11.87 7.86
C GLY A 284 1.75 11.07 8.88
N SER A 285 1.74 11.44 10.16
CA SER A 285 2.34 12.68 10.67
C SER A 285 3.87 12.63 10.65
N LEU A 286 4.50 13.70 10.18
CA LEU A 286 5.96 13.87 10.16
C LEU A 286 6.41 14.88 11.21
N GLY A 287 7.68 14.79 11.62
CA GLY A 287 8.34 15.71 12.52
C GLY A 287 7.89 15.59 13.98
N ARG A 288 7.46 14.39 14.42
CA ARG A 288 7.05 14.19 15.81
C ARG A 288 8.24 13.95 16.74
N LYS A 289 9.21 13.16 16.27
CA LYS A 289 10.38 12.74 17.03
C LYS A 289 11.64 13.42 16.49
N GLU A 290 12.64 13.52 17.35
CA GLU A 290 14.01 13.86 16.94
C GLU A 290 14.56 12.79 15.99
N ASN A 291 15.39 13.22 15.03
CA ASN A 291 16.05 12.35 14.05
C ASN A 291 15.11 11.51 13.17
N GLU A 292 13.90 11.97 12.89
CA GLU A 292 13.05 11.33 11.89
C GLU A 292 13.66 11.42 10.49
N ASN A 293 13.67 10.29 9.79
CA ASN A 293 14.13 10.22 8.41
C ASN A 293 13.19 10.96 7.46
N ASN A 294 13.77 11.49 6.38
CA ASN A 294 13.02 12.21 5.35
C ASN A 294 12.00 11.32 4.63
N VAL A 295 11.06 11.96 3.95
CA VAL A 295 10.11 11.31 3.04
C VAL A 295 10.25 11.94 1.67
N ALA A 296 10.40 11.15 0.61
CA ALA A 296 10.50 11.68 -0.74
C ALA A 296 9.96 10.74 -1.82
N GLY A 297 9.53 11.30 -2.96
CA GLY A 297 9.15 10.52 -4.13
C GLY A 297 7.80 9.82 -3.94
N ILE A 298 6.78 10.56 -3.53
CA ILE A 298 5.43 10.01 -3.32
C ILE A 298 4.57 10.33 -4.54
N ALA A 299 4.01 9.32 -5.19
CA ALA A 299 3.13 9.51 -6.34
C ALA A 299 1.77 8.84 -6.09
N VAL A 300 0.70 9.64 -6.08
CA VAL A 300 -0.69 9.18 -5.99
C VAL A 300 -1.40 9.49 -7.30
N ARG A 301 -1.87 8.47 -8.02
CA ARG A 301 -2.42 8.62 -9.37
C ARG A 301 -3.69 7.81 -9.62
N ASN A 302 -4.60 8.32 -10.45
CA ASN A 302 -5.77 7.54 -10.93
C ASN A 302 -6.59 6.94 -9.79
N CYS A 303 -6.87 7.72 -8.74
CA CYS A 303 -7.61 7.25 -7.57
C CYS A 303 -9.02 7.85 -7.52
N THR A 304 -9.96 7.11 -6.96
CA THR A 304 -11.28 7.63 -6.58
C THR A 304 -11.36 7.69 -5.06
N ILE A 305 -11.60 8.87 -4.51
CA ILE A 305 -11.76 9.11 -3.08
C ILE A 305 -13.21 9.54 -2.83
N ASN A 306 -13.94 8.77 -2.04
CA ASN A 306 -15.39 8.90 -1.87
C ASN A 306 -15.78 8.96 -0.40
N SER A 307 -16.58 9.96 -0.01
CA SER A 307 -17.20 10.03 1.31
C SER A 307 -16.18 9.94 2.45
N THR A 308 -15.03 10.59 2.27
CA THR A 308 -13.96 10.67 3.26
C THR A 308 -13.89 12.05 3.91
N GLN A 309 -13.26 12.12 5.09
CA GLN A 309 -12.93 13.39 5.72
C GLN A 309 -11.97 14.22 4.86
N ASN A 310 -10.95 13.60 4.27
CA ASN A 310 -9.97 14.30 3.44
C ASN A 310 -9.74 13.56 2.13
N GLY A 311 -9.33 14.29 1.09
CA GLY A 311 -8.88 13.69 -0.17
C GLY A 311 -7.43 13.28 -0.03
N VAL A 312 -6.53 14.21 -0.35
CA VAL A 312 -5.10 14.06 -0.09
C VAL A 312 -4.68 14.97 1.06
N ARG A 313 -3.87 14.43 1.98
CA ARG A 313 -3.46 15.12 3.20
C ARG A 313 -1.96 15.03 3.42
N VAL A 314 -1.31 16.13 3.76
CA VAL A 314 0.05 16.16 4.28
C VAL A 314 0.00 16.75 5.68
N LYS A 315 0.51 16.03 6.68
CA LYS A 315 0.43 16.42 8.11
C LYS A 315 1.80 16.42 8.77
N THR A 316 2.23 17.56 9.34
CA THR A 316 3.46 17.69 10.12
C THR A 316 3.18 18.31 11.48
N TRP A 317 3.94 17.89 12.50
CA TRP A 317 3.79 18.44 13.85
C TRP A 317 4.28 19.89 13.93
N PRO A 318 3.70 20.72 14.83
CA PRO A 318 4.25 22.03 15.13
C PRO A 318 5.62 21.92 15.78
N ALA A 319 6.48 22.92 15.60
CA ALA A 319 7.85 22.95 16.11
C ALA A 319 8.66 21.68 15.76
N SER A 320 8.41 21.10 14.58
CA SER A 320 9.03 19.85 14.15
C SER A 320 10.55 19.91 14.18
N PRO A 321 11.24 18.86 14.68
CA PRO A 321 12.65 18.64 14.46
C PRO A 321 12.99 18.60 12.97
N ARG A 322 14.28 18.78 12.66
CA ARG A 322 14.74 18.91 11.28
C ARG A 322 14.53 17.60 10.51
N SER A 323 13.59 17.61 9.57
CA SER A 323 13.33 16.56 8.58
C SER A 323 12.78 17.21 7.30
N SER A 324 12.72 16.48 6.18
CA SER A 324 12.17 16.99 4.92
C SER A 324 11.15 16.04 4.30
N ALA A 325 10.15 16.63 3.66
CA ALA A 325 9.17 15.95 2.84
C ALA A 325 9.22 16.57 1.43
N SER A 326 9.55 15.79 0.39
CA SER A 326 9.73 16.32 -0.97
C SER A 326 9.22 15.41 -2.07
N ASP A 327 9.21 15.92 -3.30
CA ASP A 327 8.94 15.19 -4.52
C ASP A 327 7.62 14.41 -4.49
N MET A 328 6.53 15.12 -4.22
CA MET A 328 5.18 14.57 -4.16
C MET A 328 4.35 14.94 -5.38
N ILE A 329 3.65 13.96 -5.95
CA ILE A 329 2.75 14.13 -7.08
C ILE A 329 1.38 13.56 -6.72
N PHE A 330 0.35 14.40 -6.77
CA PHE A 330 -1.05 13.99 -6.70
C PHE A 330 -1.71 14.30 -8.04
N GLN A 331 -2.18 13.27 -8.76
CA GLN A 331 -2.61 13.42 -10.14
C GLN A 331 -3.82 12.55 -10.50
N ASP A 332 -4.73 13.05 -11.32
CA ASP A 332 -5.85 12.26 -11.86
C ASP A 332 -6.70 11.63 -10.73
N ILE A 333 -7.07 12.44 -9.74
CA ILE A 333 -7.85 12.01 -8.57
C ILE A 333 -9.28 12.51 -8.70
N ILE A 334 -10.23 11.58 -8.60
CA ILE A 334 -11.66 11.86 -8.54
C ILE A 334 -12.05 11.94 -7.06
N MET A 335 -12.59 13.08 -6.62
CA MET A 335 -13.07 13.24 -5.25
C MET A 335 -14.60 13.41 -5.24
N ILE A 336 -15.30 12.53 -4.52
CA ILE A 336 -16.77 12.48 -4.42
C ILE A 336 -17.16 12.64 -2.96
N ASN A 337 -17.94 13.67 -2.62
CA ASN A 337 -18.40 13.90 -1.24
C ASN A 337 -17.26 13.91 -0.19
N VAL A 338 -16.11 14.49 -0.57
CA VAL A 338 -14.93 14.60 0.30
C VAL A 338 -14.99 15.93 1.05
N SER A 339 -14.83 15.93 2.38
CA SER A 339 -14.98 17.15 3.18
C SER A 339 -13.83 18.15 2.97
N ASN A 340 -12.58 17.67 3.03
CA ASN A 340 -11.37 18.47 2.78
C ASN A 340 -10.60 17.87 1.58
N PRO A 341 -10.85 18.31 0.33
CA PRO A 341 -10.23 17.72 -0.85
C PRO A 341 -8.70 17.65 -0.79
N ILE A 342 -8.06 18.74 -0.38
CA ILE A 342 -6.61 18.83 -0.21
C ILE A 342 -6.35 19.56 1.10
N ILE A 343 -5.51 18.99 1.95
CA ILE A 343 -5.09 19.64 3.20
C ILE A 343 -3.58 19.46 3.42
N ILE A 344 -2.91 20.56 3.71
CA ILE A 344 -1.51 20.56 4.15
C ILE A 344 -1.51 21.24 5.52
N ASP A 345 -1.38 20.43 6.56
CA ASP A 345 -1.45 20.87 7.95
C ASP A 345 -0.07 20.76 8.59
N GLN A 346 0.56 21.91 8.86
CA GLN A 346 1.85 21.98 9.52
C GLN A 346 1.77 22.20 11.04
N GLU A 347 0.55 22.31 11.55
CA GLU A 347 0.25 22.50 12.97
C GLU A 347 -0.48 21.26 13.50
N TYR A 348 -0.24 20.09 12.87
CA TYR A 348 -0.96 18.86 13.16
C TYR A 348 -0.73 18.44 14.60
N CYS A 349 -1.75 18.68 15.41
CA CYS A 349 -1.69 18.55 16.84
C CYS A 349 -2.96 17.84 17.32
N PRO A 350 -3.02 16.51 17.14
CA PRO A 350 -4.26 15.80 17.36
C PRO A 350 -4.51 15.60 18.87
N SER A 351 -3.49 15.75 19.73
CA SER A 351 -3.63 15.83 21.20
C SER A 351 -3.38 17.25 21.69
N GLU A 352 -4.09 17.75 22.70
CA GLU A 352 -3.94 19.14 23.17
C GLU A 352 -2.55 19.51 23.71
N ASN A 353 -1.67 18.54 23.96
CA ASN A 353 -0.34 18.71 24.57
C ASN A 353 0.82 18.91 23.57
N CYS A 354 0.61 19.58 22.43
CA CYS A 354 1.73 19.89 21.54
C CYS A 354 2.40 21.20 21.94
N ALA A 355 3.72 21.28 21.81
CA ALA A 355 4.46 22.51 21.99
C ALA A 355 4.18 23.48 20.82
N LYS A 356 3.09 24.24 20.90
CA LYS A 356 2.66 25.21 19.87
C LYS A 356 3.53 26.48 19.79
N SER A 357 4.74 26.45 20.36
CA SER A 357 5.59 27.63 20.52
C SER A 357 7.00 27.38 20.01
N LYS A 358 7.14 27.31 18.68
CA LYS A 358 8.31 27.69 17.87
C LYS A 358 8.02 27.33 16.41
N ALA A 359 8.36 28.22 15.47
CA ALA A 359 8.27 27.91 14.05
C ALA A 359 9.06 26.62 13.76
N SER A 360 8.46 25.66 13.04
CA SER A 360 9.08 24.38 12.71
C SER A 360 10.41 24.59 11.94
N TYR A 361 11.49 24.01 12.45
CA TYR A 361 12.86 24.11 11.91
C TYR A 361 13.25 22.94 10.98
N SER A 362 12.28 22.26 10.37
CA SER A 362 12.49 21.64 9.06
C SER A 362 12.86 22.76 8.08
N SER A 363 13.91 22.62 7.27
CA SER A 363 14.40 23.72 6.42
C SER A 363 13.32 24.23 5.46
N TRP A 364 12.64 25.30 5.86
CA TRP A 364 11.76 26.11 5.03
C TRP A 364 12.32 27.53 5.08
N THR A 365 12.82 28.05 3.96
CA THR A 365 12.89 29.50 3.81
C THR A 365 11.44 29.97 3.68
N SER A 366 10.88 30.43 4.80
CA SER A 366 9.67 31.23 4.82
C SER A 366 9.88 32.45 3.93
N THR A 367 9.00 32.63 2.96
CA THR A 367 8.74 33.98 2.47
C THR A 367 7.94 34.66 3.58
N ILE A 368 8.63 35.49 4.36
CA ILE A 368 8.01 36.52 5.17
C ILE A 368 7.33 37.48 4.20
N PHE A 369 6.00 37.45 4.11
CA PHE A 369 5.26 38.64 3.71
C PHE A 369 5.18 39.53 4.94
N ASN A 370 6.05 40.53 4.97
CA ASN A 370 6.05 41.58 5.98
C ASN A 370 5.05 42.64 5.52
N GLU A 371 3.83 42.60 6.04
CA GLU A 371 2.94 43.77 6.11
C GLU A 371 2.39 43.84 7.54
N PRO A 372 2.60 44.95 8.26
CA PRO A 372 2.25 45.05 9.66
C PRO A 372 0.73 45.21 9.80
N SER A 373 0.16 44.52 10.78
CA SER A 373 -1.23 44.60 11.23
C SER A 373 -2.29 44.01 10.29
N LEU A 374 -2.49 42.69 10.37
CA LEU A 374 -3.83 42.05 10.34
C LEU A 374 -3.71 40.60 10.80
N HIS A 375 -4.40 40.26 11.89
CA HIS A 375 -4.54 38.90 12.40
C HIS A 375 -5.31 38.03 11.40
N TRP A 376 -4.68 37.03 10.81
CA TRP A 376 -5.39 35.95 10.12
C TRP A 376 -4.84 34.58 10.51
N ARG A 377 -5.70 33.78 11.15
CA ARG A 377 -5.58 32.33 11.25
C ARG A 377 -5.77 31.78 9.84
N ALA A 378 -4.74 31.18 9.23
CA ALA A 378 -4.83 30.65 7.88
C ALA A 378 -5.63 29.33 7.86
N PHE A 379 -6.95 29.44 7.79
CA PHE A 379 -7.78 28.46 7.11
C PHE A 379 -7.57 28.66 5.60
N LEU A 380 -6.71 27.85 4.96
CA LEU A 380 -6.71 27.77 3.50
C LEU A 380 -7.78 26.75 3.07
N HIS A 381 -9.02 27.22 2.97
CA HIS A 381 -10.02 26.58 2.09
C HIS A 381 -9.66 26.97 0.64
N PHE A 382 -9.01 26.08 -0.10
CA PHE A 382 -9.13 26.09 -1.56
C PHE A 382 -10.21 25.08 -1.95
N ALA A 383 -11.47 25.54 -1.91
CA ALA A 383 -12.51 24.97 -2.76
C ALA A 383 -12.36 25.60 -4.15
N PHE A 384 -12.72 24.84 -5.18
CA PHE A 384 -12.56 25.09 -6.62
C PHE A 384 -11.18 24.72 -7.20
N ALA A 385 -10.91 23.43 -7.34
CA ALA A 385 -10.05 22.94 -8.41
C ALA A 385 -10.95 22.40 -9.54
N PHE A 386 -11.34 23.28 -10.45
CA PHE A 386 -11.59 22.87 -11.83
C PHE A 386 -10.33 23.26 -12.62
N GLY A 387 -9.42 22.30 -12.81
CA GLY A 387 -8.49 22.33 -13.95
C GLY A 387 -7.12 22.96 -13.81
N ASP A 388 -6.74 23.61 -12.69
CA ASP A 388 -5.42 24.25 -12.61
C ASP A 388 -4.35 23.35 -11.95
N ASP A 389 -3.19 23.23 -12.62
CA ASP A 389 -1.97 22.64 -12.06
C ASP A 389 -1.39 23.57 -10.99
N VAL A 390 -1.27 23.08 -9.75
CA VAL A 390 -0.66 23.82 -8.63
C VAL A 390 0.72 23.24 -8.33
N GLU A 391 1.75 24.06 -8.43
CA GLU A 391 3.11 23.72 -8.01
C GLU A 391 3.50 24.52 -6.77
N TRP A 392 3.96 23.82 -5.73
CA TRP A 392 4.50 24.44 -4.52
C TRP A 392 6.02 24.34 -4.54
N CYS A 393 6.68 25.50 -4.61
CA CYS A 393 8.11 25.59 -4.84
C CYS A 393 8.83 26.27 -3.68
N SER A 394 10.04 25.80 -3.38
CA SER A 394 10.91 26.49 -2.43
C SER A 394 11.43 27.80 -3.06
N ALA A 395 11.78 28.77 -2.22
CA ALA A 395 12.40 30.02 -2.67
C ALA A 395 13.74 29.80 -3.41
N ARG A 396 14.31 28.58 -3.35
CA ARG A 396 15.53 28.16 -4.05
C ARG A 396 15.23 27.06 -5.09
N LYS A 397 14.49 27.44 -6.14
CA LYS A 397 14.45 26.84 -7.49
C LYS A 397 13.87 25.43 -7.70
N SER A 398 13.44 24.68 -6.67
CA SER A 398 12.80 23.36 -6.86
C SER A 398 11.36 23.30 -6.32
N CYS A 399 10.45 22.82 -7.17
CA CYS A 399 9.05 22.51 -6.84
C CYS A 399 8.95 21.10 -6.29
N TRP A 400 8.60 20.98 -5.01
CA TRP A 400 8.66 19.75 -4.23
C TRP A 400 7.28 19.11 -4.03
N LEU A 401 6.19 19.87 -4.27
CA LEU A 401 4.83 19.36 -4.34
C LEU A 401 4.20 19.80 -5.65
N ARG A 402 3.63 18.83 -6.38
CA ARG A 402 2.87 19.08 -7.60
C ARG A 402 1.50 18.43 -7.50
N ILE A 403 0.47 19.24 -7.68
CA ILE A 403 -0.92 18.82 -7.72
C ILE A 403 -1.43 19.11 -9.14
N ARG A 404 -1.90 18.09 -9.83
CA ARG A 404 -2.31 18.20 -11.23
C ARG A 404 -3.61 17.46 -11.48
N ARG A 405 -4.50 18.04 -12.30
CA ARG A 405 -5.73 17.37 -12.79
C ARG A 405 -6.54 16.67 -11.67
N ILE A 406 -6.90 17.41 -10.63
CA ILE A 406 -7.87 16.94 -9.61
C ILE A 406 -9.28 17.30 -10.09
N MET A 407 -10.19 16.32 -10.11
CA MET A 407 -11.59 16.53 -10.45
C MET A 407 -12.45 16.41 -9.18
N LEU A 408 -13.10 17.51 -8.82
CA LEU A 408 -14.05 17.56 -7.71
C LEU A 408 -15.46 17.31 -8.22
N ARG A 409 -16.13 16.27 -7.68
CA ARG A 409 -17.55 16.02 -7.90
C ARG A 409 -18.28 16.20 -6.58
N LEU A 410 -18.99 17.32 -6.45
CA LEU A 410 -19.95 17.50 -5.37
C LEU A 410 -21.14 16.58 -5.65
N GLY A 411 -21.43 15.65 -4.74
CA GLY A 411 -22.67 14.89 -4.79
C GLY A 411 -23.83 15.86 -4.54
N VAL A 412 -24.77 15.94 -5.47
CA VAL A 412 -26.06 16.58 -5.21
C VAL A 412 -26.82 15.63 -4.29
N LYS A 413 -27.13 16.09 -3.06
CA LYS A 413 -28.05 15.36 -2.18
C LYS A 413 -29.47 15.42 -2.72
#